data_AF-A0A960T2D5-F1
#
_entry.id   AF-A0A960T2D5-F1
#
_cell.length_a   1.000
_cell.length_b   1.000
_cell.length_c   1.000
_cell.angle_alpha   90.00
_cell.angle_beta   90.00
_cell.angle_gamma   90.00
#
_symmetry.space_group_name_H-M   'P 1'
#
loop_
_entity.id
_entity.type
_entity.pdbx_description
1 polymer ?
#
loop_
_entity_poly.entity_id
_entity_poly.type
_entity_poly.pdbx_seq_one_letter_code
_entity_poly.pdbx_strand_id
1 'polypeptide(L)'
;VDAGSDALSWYATGKPGANWEDLCRGPHVPSTGRIGAFKIMSLASAYWHGDENSDSLTRVYGIAFPSKKDLNRHLELLEEAKRRDHRVLGKQLHLFHIDEMVGQGMVLWTPKGSVIRNELQDFISIELRKQGYTQVYTPHIGKLDLYRTSGHFPYYQESQFTPIVERDSLRALADEGCTCADLASRLSEGQIDGFLLRPMNCPHHI
;
A
#
# COMPACT_ATOMS: atom_id res chain seq x y z
N VAL A 1 -28.04 9.17 -5.03
CA VAL A 1 -27.22 8.40 -6.00
C VAL A 1 -25.84 9.02 -5.96
N ASP A 2 -24.91 8.42 -5.21
CA ASP A 2 -23.65 9.08 -4.81
C ASP A 2 -22.67 9.37 -5.97
N ALA A 3 -23.03 8.93 -7.19
CA ALA A 3 -22.31 9.21 -8.43
C ALA A 3 -22.91 10.36 -9.28
N GLY A 4 -23.83 11.16 -8.73
CA GLY A 4 -24.35 12.36 -9.39
C GLY A 4 -25.24 12.10 -10.61
N SER A 5 -25.89 10.94 -10.69
CA SER A 5 -26.86 10.62 -11.75
C SER A 5 -28.29 10.82 -11.25
N ASP A 6 -29.09 11.59 -11.99
CA ASP A 6 -30.51 11.83 -11.67
C ASP A 6 -31.42 10.63 -12.03
N ALA A 7 -30.87 9.64 -12.74
CA ALA A 7 -31.58 8.43 -13.13
C ALA A 7 -30.71 7.17 -12.94
N LEU A 8 -31.37 6.06 -12.61
CA LEU A 8 -30.77 4.72 -12.56
C LEU A 8 -31.04 4.00 -13.88
N SER A 9 -30.01 3.32 -14.41
CA SER A 9 -30.12 2.52 -15.63
C SER A 9 -29.74 1.07 -15.34
N TRP A 10 -30.46 0.16 -15.98
CA TRP A 10 -30.22 -1.29 -15.90
C TRP A 10 -29.76 -1.80 -17.26
N TYR A 11 -28.75 -2.67 -17.25
CA TYR A 11 -28.32 -3.42 -18.43
C TYR A 11 -28.90 -4.83 -18.36
N ALA A 12 -29.54 -5.28 -19.43
CA ALA A 12 -30.02 -6.65 -19.58
C ALA A 12 -29.39 -7.27 -20.82
N THR A 13 -28.90 -8.51 -20.71
CA THR A 13 -28.36 -9.28 -21.84
C THR A 13 -29.44 -9.77 -22.82
N GLY A 14 -30.71 -9.49 -22.54
CA GLY A 14 -31.87 -9.91 -23.32
C GLY A 14 -33.13 -9.20 -22.82
N LYS A 15 -34.17 -9.98 -22.50
CA LYS A 15 -35.42 -9.43 -21.97
C LYS A 15 -35.28 -9.10 -20.48
N PRO A 16 -35.66 -7.88 -20.05
CA PRO A 16 -35.66 -7.55 -18.64
C PRO A 16 -36.52 -8.53 -17.80
N GLY A 17 -36.04 -8.89 -16.61
CA GLY A 17 -36.65 -9.85 -15.69
C GLY A 17 -36.55 -11.33 -16.09
N ALA A 18 -35.98 -11.65 -17.26
CA ALA A 18 -35.88 -13.02 -17.77
C ALA A 18 -34.44 -13.46 -18.10
N ASN A 19 -33.53 -12.51 -18.37
CA ASN A 19 -32.11 -12.78 -18.64
C ASN A 19 -31.24 -12.14 -17.55
N TRP A 20 -29.91 -12.27 -17.66
CA TRP A 20 -29.00 -11.62 -16.71
C TRP A 20 -29.10 -10.11 -16.81
N GLU A 21 -29.24 -9.47 -15.65
CA GLU A 21 -29.37 -8.04 -15.47
C GLU A 21 -28.32 -7.51 -14.50
N ASP A 22 -27.90 -6.27 -14.72
CA ASP A 22 -26.95 -5.57 -13.86
C ASP A 22 -27.25 -4.07 -13.79
N LEU A 23 -26.96 -3.48 -12.63
CA LEU A 23 -27.10 -2.05 -12.41
C LEU A 23 -25.85 -1.34 -12.94
N CYS A 24 -25.80 -1.18 -14.27
CA CYS A 24 -24.68 -0.56 -14.94
C CYS A 24 -25.12 0.64 -15.78
N ARG A 25 -24.31 1.70 -15.78
CA ARG A 25 -24.52 2.90 -16.61
C ARG A 25 -24.07 2.72 -18.06
N GLY A 26 -23.19 1.76 -18.34
CA GLY A 26 -22.64 1.53 -19.67
C GLY A 26 -21.68 2.64 -20.16
N PRO A 27 -21.39 2.70 -21.48
CA PRO A 27 -22.04 1.94 -22.56
C PRO A 27 -21.58 0.47 -22.62
N HIS A 28 -22.44 -0.38 -23.19
CA HIS A 28 -22.16 -1.80 -23.43
C HIS A 28 -21.99 -2.10 -24.92
N VAL A 29 -21.35 -3.23 -25.23
CA VAL A 29 -21.29 -3.71 -26.62
C VAL A 29 -22.70 -4.05 -27.12
N PRO A 30 -23.03 -3.77 -28.40
CA PRO A 30 -24.39 -3.99 -28.92
C PRO A 30 -24.88 -5.45 -28.89
N SER A 31 -23.97 -6.42 -28.82
CA SER A 31 -24.29 -7.84 -28.73
C SER A 31 -23.12 -8.59 -28.10
N THR A 32 -23.43 -9.63 -27.30
CA THR A 32 -22.44 -10.53 -26.70
C THR A 32 -21.59 -11.26 -27.73
N GLY A 33 -22.12 -11.49 -28.94
CA GLY A 33 -21.35 -12.07 -30.06
C GLY A 33 -20.25 -11.16 -30.62
N ARG A 34 -20.24 -9.86 -30.24
CA ARG A 34 -19.14 -8.92 -30.59
C ARG A 34 -18.02 -8.92 -29.55
N ILE A 35 -18.17 -9.65 -28.45
CA ILE A 35 -17.08 -9.87 -27.51
C ILE A 35 -16.07 -10.77 -28.22
N GLY A 36 -14.86 -10.27 -28.42
CA GLY A 36 -13.78 -10.98 -29.10
C GLY A 36 -13.15 -12.06 -28.22
N ALA A 37 -11.82 -12.06 -28.16
CA ALA A 37 -11.10 -13.01 -27.32
C ALA A 37 -10.96 -12.48 -25.89
N PHE A 38 -11.28 -13.29 -24.89
CA PHE A 38 -11.14 -12.94 -23.48
C PHE A 38 -10.43 -14.04 -22.69
N LYS A 39 -9.86 -13.67 -21.54
CA LYS A 39 -9.21 -14.60 -20.61
C LYS A 39 -9.36 -14.16 -19.16
N ILE A 40 -9.68 -15.10 -18.29
CA ILE A 40 -9.62 -14.92 -16.83
C ILE A 40 -8.16 -15.00 -16.39
N MET A 41 -7.72 -14.02 -15.62
CA MET A 41 -6.31 -13.84 -15.25
C MET A 41 -6.01 -14.37 -13.86
N SER A 42 -6.75 -13.92 -12.85
CA SER A 42 -6.49 -14.28 -11.45
C SER A 42 -7.74 -14.08 -10.60
N LEU A 43 -7.72 -14.73 -9.44
CA LEU A 43 -8.69 -14.54 -8.37
C LEU A 43 -7.98 -13.80 -7.23
N ALA A 44 -8.69 -12.88 -6.59
CA ALA A 44 -8.23 -12.19 -5.38
C ALA A 44 -9.38 -12.08 -4.39
N SER A 45 -9.06 -12.07 -3.09
CA SER A 45 -10.02 -11.61 -2.09
C SER A 45 -10.11 -10.08 -2.14
N ALA A 46 -11.29 -9.53 -1.89
CA ALA A 46 -11.53 -8.11 -1.77
C ALA A 46 -12.58 -7.86 -0.68
N TYR A 47 -12.52 -6.68 -0.07
CA TYR A 47 -13.50 -6.28 0.93
C TYR A 47 -14.37 -5.15 0.40
N TRP A 48 -15.62 -5.06 0.89
CA TRP A 48 -16.53 -3.97 0.55
C TRP A 48 -15.93 -2.61 0.94
N HIS A 49 -15.86 -1.66 0.00
CA HIS A 49 -15.14 -0.38 0.15
C HIS A 49 -13.69 -0.45 0.66
N GLY A 50 -13.06 -1.64 0.66
CA GLY A 50 -11.73 -1.84 1.23
C GLY A 50 -11.71 -1.94 2.75
N ASP A 51 -12.86 -2.05 3.42
CA ASP A 51 -12.94 -2.24 4.88
C ASP A 51 -12.83 -3.73 5.23
N GLU A 52 -11.72 -4.12 5.87
CA GLU A 52 -11.43 -5.51 6.26
C GLU A 52 -12.45 -6.12 7.24
N ASN A 53 -13.23 -5.29 7.95
CA ASN A 53 -14.29 -5.75 8.86
C ASN A 53 -15.62 -6.03 8.16
N SER A 54 -15.75 -5.61 6.89
CA SER A 54 -16.94 -5.82 6.08
C SER A 54 -16.91 -7.18 5.35
N ASP A 55 -17.97 -7.49 4.61
CA ASP A 55 -18.09 -8.76 3.88
C ASP A 55 -16.91 -9.00 2.92
N SER A 56 -16.35 -10.22 3.00
CA SER A 56 -15.31 -10.69 2.09
C SER A 56 -15.92 -11.13 0.76
N LEU A 57 -15.44 -10.54 -0.33
CA LEU A 57 -15.87 -10.77 -1.71
C LEU A 57 -14.76 -11.46 -2.50
N THR A 58 -15.14 -12.29 -3.47
CA THR A 58 -14.18 -12.86 -4.44
C THR A 58 -14.14 -11.99 -5.69
N ARG A 59 -12.98 -11.38 -5.95
CA ARG A 59 -12.74 -10.58 -7.15
C ARG A 59 -12.11 -11.45 -8.25
N VAL A 60 -12.73 -11.47 -9.42
CA VAL A 60 -12.24 -12.16 -10.61
C VAL A 60 -11.66 -11.15 -11.59
N TYR A 61 -10.35 -11.20 -11.85
CA TYR A 61 -9.72 -10.37 -12.86
C TYR A 61 -9.77 -11.05 -14.22
N GLY A 62 -10.13 -10.30 -15.26
CA GLY A 62 -10.16 -10.78 -16.64
C GLY A 62 -9.83 -9.67 -17.61
N ILE A 63 -9.41 -10.05 -18.81
CA ILE A 63 -9.08 -9.15 -19.92
C ILE A 63 -9.82 -9.60 -21.18
N ALA A 64 -10.18 -8.64 -22.04
CA ALA A 64 -10.83 -8.90 -23.31
C ALA A 64 -10.23 -8.02 -24.43
N PHE A 65 -10.10 -8.60 -25.61
CA PHE A 65 -9.57 -7.96 -26.81
C PHE A 65 -10.47 -8.26 -28.02
N PRO A 66 -10.52 -7.37 -29.05
CA PRO A 66 -11.31 -7.63 -30.25
C PRO A 66 -10.88 -8.88 -31.03
N SER A 67 -9.60 -9.25 -30.98
CA SER A 67 -9.06 -10.41 -31.69
C SER A 67 -8.20 -11.31 -30.79
N LYS A 68 -8.10 -12.60 -31.16
CA LYS A 68 -7.22 -13.56 -30.47
C LYS A 68 -5.74 -13.22 -30.62
N LYS A 69 -5.36 -12.58 -31.74
CA LYS A 69 -3.99 -12.14 -31.99
C LYS A 69 -3.56 -11.08 -30.98
N ASP A 70 -4.44 -10.10 -30.70
CA ASP A 70 -4.15 -9.03 -29.75
C ASP A 70 -4.09 -9.55 -28.31
N LEU A 71 -5.01 -10.46 -27.96
CA LEU A 71 -4.97 -11.15 -26.66
C LEU A 71 -3.64 -11.89 -26.46
N ASN A 72 -3.22 -12.69 -27.45
CA ASN A 72 -1.96 -13.44 -27.34
C ASN A 72 -0.75 -12.51 -27.22
N ARG A 73 -0.70 -11.44 -28.02
CA ARG A 73 0.36 -10.43 -27.93
C ARG A 73 0.41 -9.79 -26.53
N HIS A 74 -0.75 -9.46 -25.96
CA HIS A 74 -0.81 -8.90 -24.61
C HIS A 74 -0.32 -9.90 -23.56
N LEU A 75 -0.70 -11.17 -23.67
CA LEU A 75 -0.23 -12.21 -22.76
C LEU A 75 1.29 -12.41 -22.86
N GLU A 76 1.87 -12.37 -24.07
CA GLU A 76 3.33 -12.42 -24.26
C GLU A 76 4.03 -11.25 -23.56
N LEU A 77 3.48 -10.04 -23.65
CA LEU A 77 4.02 -8.86 -22.95
C LEU A 77 3.92 -8.99 -21.42
N LEU A 78 2.82 -9.56 -20.90
CA LEU A 78 2.66 -9.81 -19.47
C LEU A 78 3.66 -10.86 -18.97
N GLU A 79 3.91 -11.92 -19.74
CA GLU A 79 4.93 -12.90 -19.40
C GLU A 79 6.33 -12.28 -19.42
N GLU A 80 6.63 -11.42 -20.39
CA GLU A 80 7.90 -10.67 -20.41
C GLU A 80 8.05 -9.73 -19.21
N ALA A 81 6.97 -9.05 -18.80
CA ALA A 81 6.97 -8.20 -17.62
C ALA A 81 7.20 -9.03 -16.33
N LYS A 82 6.57 -10.20 -16.20
CA LYS A 82 6.79 -11.13 -15.07
C LYS A 82 8.24 -11.59 -14.98
N ARG A 83 8.89 -11.87 -16.11
CA ARG A 83 10.32 -12.23 -16.14
C ARG A 83 11.23 -11.12 -15.61
N ARG A 84 10.79 -9.86 -15.70
CA ARG A 84 11.53 -8.67 -15.27
C ARG A 84 11.07 -8.13 -13.91
N ASP A 85 10.25 -8.87 -13.19
CA ASP A 85 9.82 -8.51 -11.84
C ASP A 85 11.03 -8.50 -10.89
N HIS A 86 11.22 -7.38 -10.18
CA HIS A 86 12.33 -7.21 -9.23
C HIS A 86 12.33 -8.26 -8.11
N ARG A 87 11.17 -8.86 -7.79
CA ARG A 87 11.05 -9.94 -6.80
C ARG A 87 11.62 -11.25 -7.33
N VAL A 88 11.44 -11.51 -8.63
CA VAL A 88 11.99 -12.68 -9.31
C VAL A 88 13.50 -12.49 -9.50
N LEU A 89 13.89 -11.38 -10.11
CA LEU A 89 15.29 -11.06 -10.39
C LEU A 89 16.10 -10.86 -9.11
N GLY A 90 15.54 -10.17 -8.11
CA GLY A 90 16.19 -9.93 -6.82
C GLY A 90 16.53 -11.22 -6.09
N LYS A 91 15.64 -12.23 -6.17
CA LYS A 91 15.91 -13.57 -5.64
C LYS A 91 16.96 -14.33 -6.47
N GLN A 92 16.84 -14.32 -7.79
CA GLN A 92 17.77 -15.03 -8.70
C GLN A 92 19.20 -14.47 -8.63
N LEU A 93 19.33 -13.16 -8.51
CA LEU A 93 20.62 -12.47 -8.44
C LEU A 93 21.14 -12.33 -7.01
N HIS A 94 20.37 -12.79 -6.02
CA HIS A 94 20.65 -12.66 -4.59
C HIS A 94 20.94 -11.21 -4.19
N LEU A 95 20.04 -10.28 -4.53
CA LEU A 95 20.18 -8.84 -4.21
C LEU A 95 19.56 -8.49 -2.86
N PHE A 96 18.44 -9.12 -2.52
CA PHE A 96 17.78 -8.92 -1.23
C PHE A 96 17.09 -10.20 -0.78
N HIS A 97 16.79 -10.24 0.51
CA HIS A 97 16.06 -11.33 1.14
C HIS A 97 14.93 -10.75 2.00
N ILE A 98 13.77 -11.41 1.97
CA ILE A 98 12.64 -11.10 2.83
C ILE A 98 12.43 -12.34 3.67
N ASP A 99 12.56 -12.17 4.98
CA ASP A 99 12.46 -13.25 5.96
C ASP A 99 11.28 -12.94 6.89
N GLU A 100 10.43 -13.93 7.11
CA GLU A 100 9.25 -13.79 7.96
C GLU A 100 9.62 -13.52 9.43
N MET A 101 10.74 -14.06 9.91
CA MET A 101 11.24 -13.81 11.27
C MET A 101 11.68 -12.36 11.48
N VAL A 102 12.11 -11.67 10.43
CA VAL A 102 12.48 -10.25 10.49
C VAL A 102 11.25 -9.35 10.41
N GLY A 103 10.23 -9.79 9.68
CA GLY A 103 8.93 -9.12 9.57
C GLY A 103 8.62 -8.67 8.15
N GLN A 104 7.31 -8.61 7.84
CA GLN A 104 6.84 -8.20 6.53
C GLN A 104 7.23 -6.75 6.20
N GLY A 105 7.71 -6.53 4.97
CA GLY A 105 8.16 -5.20 4.52
C GLY A 105 9.58 -4.82 4.96
N MET A 106 10.22 -5.62 5.82
CA MET A 106 11.58 -5.37 6.30
C MET A 106 12.61 -6.11 5.41
N VAL A 107 13.09 -5.41 4.38
CA VAL A 107 14.00 -6.00 3.39
C VAL A 107 15.44 -6.08 3.92
N LEU A 108 16.01 -7.30 3.88
CA LEU A 108 17.43 -7.53 4.14
C LEU A 108 18.23 -7.39 2.85
N TRP A 109 19.18 -6.45 2.84
CA TRP A 109 20.08 -6.25 1.71
C TRP A 109 21.26 -7.20 1.79
N THR A 110 21.46 -8.02 0.74
CA THR A 110 22.64 -8.90 0.65
C THR A 110 23.88 -8.09 0.27
N PRO A 111 25.10 -8.65 0.34
CA PRO A 111 26.31 -7.94 -0.10
C PRO A 111 26.20 -7.37 -1.53
N LYS A 112 25.59 -8.12 -2.47
CA LYS A 112 25.41 -7.65 -3.85
C LYS A 112 24.40 -6.50 -3.96
N GLY A 113 23.27 -6.60 -3.25
CA GLY A 113 22.28 -5.51 -3.23
C GLY A 113 22.80 -4.26 -2.53
N SER A 114 23.58 -4.43 -1.46
CA SER A 114 24.22 -3.33 -0.75
C SER A 114 25.17 -2.54 -1.63
N VAL A 115 25.93 -3.19 -2.53
CA VAL A 115 26.75 -2.48 -3.53
C VAL A 115 25.88 -1.57 -4.40
N ILE A 116 24.80 -2.10 -4.99
CA ILE A 116 23.90 -1.29 -5.84
C ILE A 116 23.31 -0.11 -5.06
N ARG A 117 22.87 -0.36 -3.81
CA ARG A 117 22.32 0.67 -2.94
C ARG A 117 23.36 1.76 -2.64
N ASN A 118 24.60 1.39 -2.34
CA ASN A 118 25.68 2.33 -2.05
C ASN A 118 26.00 3.21 -3.28
N GLU A 119 26.12 2.61 -4.47
CA GLU A 119 26.36 3.38 -5.71
C GLU A 119 25.25 4.43 -5.96
N LEU A 120 23.99 4.07 -5.70
CA LEU A 120 22.87 5.01 -5.81
C LEU A 120 22.92 6.12 -4.75
N GLN A 121 23.30 5.79 -3.51
CA GLN A 121 23.46 6.75 -2.41
C GLN A 121 24.62 7.71 -2.67
N ASP A 122 25.73 7.22 -3.19
CA ASP A 122 26.89 8.03 -3.54
C ASP A 122 26.57 8.97 -4.70
N PHE A 123 25.89 8.45 -5.73
CA PHE A 123 25.41 9.26 -6.85
C PHE A 123 24.55 10.44 -6.39
N ILE A 124 23.48 10.19 -5.62
CA ILE A 124 22.60 11.28 -5.16
C ILE A 124 23.33 12.24 -4.23
N SER A 125 24.22 11.75 -3.36
CA SER A 125 25.00 12.60 -2.44
C SER A 125 25.98 13.52 -3.19
N ILE A 126 26.53 13.06 -4.30
CA ILE A 126 27.36 13.90 -5.20
C ILE A 126 26.50 14.96 -5.88
N GLU A 127 25.35 14.58 -6.44
CA GLU A 127 24.48 15.53 -7.16
C GLU A 127 23.87 16.60 -6.24
N LEU A 128 23.46 16.22 -5.02
CA LEU A 128 22.95 17.17 -4.02
C LEU A 128 24.02 18.18 -3.60
N ARG A 129 25.28 17.74 -3.41
CA ARG A 129 26.39 18.64 -3.08
C ARG A 129 26.69 19.64 -4.20
N LYS A 130 26.63 19.22 -5.48
CA LYS A 130 26.78 20.12 -6.63
C LYS A 130 25.70 21.20 -6.66
N GLN A 131 24.50 20.90 -6.17
CA GLN A 131 23.38 21.82 -6.07
C GLN A 131 23.41 22.68 -4.79
N GLY A 132 24.43 22.53 -3.94
CA GLY A 132 24.61 23.33 -2.72
C GLY A 132 23.82 22.82 -1.50
N TYR A 133 23.29 21.59 -1.53
CA TYR A 133 22.67 20.98 -0.35
C TYR A 133 23.73 20.51 0.65
N THR A 134 23.46 20.74 1.94
CA THR A 134 24.28 20.21 3.05
C THR A 134 23.61 18.97 3.62
N GLN A 135 24.34 17.85 3.61
CA GLN A 135 23.85 16.59 4.16
C GLN A 135 23.87 16.64 5.69
N VAL A 136 22.75 16.22 6.30
CA VAL A 136 22.59 16.08 7.76
C VAL A 136 22.09 14.69 8.09
N TYR A 137 22.32 14.26 9.33
CA TYR A 137 21.82 12.98 9.85
C TYR A 137 20.91 13.25 11.04
N THR A 138 19.67 12.77 10.94
CA THR A 138 18.67 12.89 12.01
C THR A 138 18.32 11.51 12.58
N PRO A 139 17.95 11.41 13.87
CA PRO A 139 17.60 10.15 14.50
C PRO A 139 16.45 9.41 13.78
N HIS A 140 16.39 8.09 13.94
CA HIS A 140 15.26 7.29 13.42
C HIS A 140 14.04 7.30 14.35
N ILE A 141 14.19 7.82 15.57
CA ILE A 141 13.14 7.89 16.59
C ILE A 141 13.13 9.32 17.13
N GLY A 142 11.94 9.90 17.32
CA GLY A 142 11.76 11.25 17.85
C GLY A 142 10.69 11.29 18.93
N LYS A 143 10.67 12.34 19.75
CA LYS A 143 9.59 12.56 20.73
C LYS A 143 8.26 12.73 20.01
N LEU A 144 7.18 12.22 20.60
CA LEU A 144 5.85 12.27 20.03
C LEU A 144 5.37 13.72 19.76
N ASP A 145 5.73 14.66 20.65
CA ASP A 145 5.44 16.09 20.48
C ASP A 145 5.94 16.68 19.18
N LEU A 146 7.12 16.25 18.70
CA LEU A 146 7.66 16.71 17.41
C LEU A 146 6.69 16.42 16.26
N TYR A 147 6.03 15.27 16.31
CA TYR A 147 5.08 14.85 15.28
C TYR A 147 3.70 15.46 15.46
N ARG A 148 3.33 15.85 16.69
CA ARG A 148 2.14 16.67 16.95
C ARG A 148 2.34 18.07 16.39
N THR A 149 3.47 18.71 16.70
CA THR A 149 3.81 20.06 16.21
C THR A 149 3.90 20.11 14.68
N SER A 150 4.52 19.10 14.06
CA SER A 150 4.61 19.03 12.59
C SER A 150 3.33 18.55 11.90
N GLY A 151 2.27 18.21 12.65
CA GLY A 151 1.00 17.71 12.12
C GLY A 151 1.02 16.27 11.60
N HIS A 152 2.17 15.57 11.63
CA HIS A 152 2.27 14.20 11.13
C HIS A 152 1.46 13.21 11.97
N PHE A 153 1.40 13.42 13.29
CA PHE A 153 0.70 12.50 14.16
C PHE A 153 -0.84 12.55 13.97
N PRO A 154 -1.51 13.73 13.98
CA PRO A 154 -2.97 13.78 13.72
C PRO A 154 -3.40 13.23 12.36
N TYR A 155 -2.63 13.49 11.29
CA TYR A 155 -3.04 13.12 9.92
C TYR A 155 -2.57 11.75 9.45
N TYR A 156 -1.50 11.20 10.04
CA TYR A 156 -0.88 9.94 9.60
C TYR A 156 -0.75 8.89 10.70
N GLN A 157 -1.35 9.08 11.88
CA GLN A 157 -1.32 8.11 12.99
C GLN A 157 -1.64 6.68 12.54
N GLU A 158 -2.63 6.49 11.65
CA GLU A 158 -3.05 5.17 11.16
C GLU A 158 -2.00 4.49 10.26
N SER A 159 -1.10 5.27 9.67
CA SER A 159 0.00 4.79 8.80
C SER A 159 1.35 4.77 9.52
N GLN A 160 1.38 4.98 10.84
CA GLN A 160 2.59 5.03 11.65
C GLN A 160 2.67 3.83 12.59
N PHE A 161 3.90 3.46 12.98
CA PHE A 161 4.08 2.52 14.08
C PHE A 161 3.52 3.12 15.38
N THR A 162 3.00 2.27 16.27
CA THR A 162 2.53 2.71 17.58
C THR A 162 3.64 3.42 18.36
N PRO A 163 3.34 4.53 19.06
CA PRO A 163 4.31 5.18 19.94
C PRO A 163 4.89 4.22 20.97
N ILE A 164 6.21 4.30 21.15
CA ILE A 164 6.99 3.59 22.17
C ILE A 164 6.97 4.42 23.44
N VAL A 165 6.32 3.91 24.49
CA VAL A 165 6.30 4.52 25.82
C VAL A 165 7.50 4.03 26.63
N GLU A 166 8.04 4.90 27.46
CA GLU A 166 9.14 4.52 28.36
C GLU A 166 8.72 3.38 29.29
N ARG A 167 9.64 2.45 29.55
CA ARG A 167 9.34 1.20 30.26
C ARG A 167 8.80 1.43 31.67
N ASP A 168 9.34 2.41 32.40
CA ASP A 168 8.94 2.67 33.78
C ASP A 168 7.56 3.36 33.84
N SER A 169 7.29 4.29 32.92
CA SER A 169 5.94 4.87 32.76
C SER A 169 4.92 3.80 32.38
N LEU A 170 5.26 2.90 31.46
CA LEU A 170 4.37 1.82 31.05
C LEU A 170 4.07 0.86 32.23
N ARG A 171 5.03 0.59 33.10
CA ARG A 171 4.84 -0.22 34.32
C ARG A 171 3.93 0.46 35.31
N ALA A 172 4.17 1.75 35.61
CA ALA A 172 3.31 2.51 36.53
C ALA A 172 1.86 2.52 36.03
N LEU A 173 1.65 2.74 34.73
CA LEU A 173 0.32 2.70 34.12
C LEU A 173 -0.33 1.32 34.22
N ALA A 174 0.45 0.24 34.04
CA ALA A 174 -0.05 -1.12 34.20
C ALA A 174 -0.45 -1.41 35.66
N ASP A 175 0.34 -0.97 36.64
CA ASP A 175 0.04 -1.11 38.07
C ASP A 175 -1.21 -0.30 38.48
N GLU A 176 -1.46 0.84 37.83
CA GLU A 176 -2.67 1.66 37.96
C GLU A 176 -3.91 1.05 37.28
N GLY A 177 -3.77 -0.09 36.59
CA GLY A 177 -4.86 -0.73 35.86
C GLY A 177 -5.25 -0.01 34.57
N CYS A 178 -4.36 0.80 33.99
CA CYS A 178 -4.59 1.47 32.72
C CYS A 178 -4.79 0.44 31.60
N THR A 179 -5.93 0.51 30.91
CA THR A 179 -6.19 -0.38 29.76
C THR A 179 -5.41 0.08 28.52
N CYS A 180 -5.30 -0.77 27.50
CA CYS A 180 -4.72 -0.38 26.22
C CYS A 180 -5.50 0.76 25.54
N ALA A 181 -6.82 0.83 25.75
CA ALA A 181 -7.65 1.91 25.23
C ALA A 181 -7.34 3.23 25.94
N ASP A 182 -7.20 3.19 27.27
CA ASP A 182 -6.80 4.36 28.06
C ASP A 182 -5.41 4.86 27.66
N LEU A 183 -4.46 3.94 27.45
CA LEU A 183 -3.12 4.27 26.99
C LEU A 183 -3.14 4.97 25.64
N ALA A 184 -3.91 4.43 24.68
CA ALA A 184 -4.03 5.00 23.34
C ALA A 184 -4.65 6.41 23.38
N SER A 185 -5.71 6.62 24.16
CA SER A 185 -6.34 7.94 24.34
C SER A 185 -5.41 8.94 25.03
N ARG A 186 -4.72 8.53 26.09
CA ARG A 186 -3.75 9.39 26.79
C ARG A 186 -2.55 9.76 25.89
N LEU A 187 -2.12 8.86 25.01
CA LEU A 187 -1.11 9.13 24.00
C LEU A 187 -1.63 10.05 22.88
N SER A 188 -2.88 9.94 22.47
CA SER A 188 -3.43 10.83 21.45
C SER A 188 -3.62 12.25 21.98
N GLU A 189 -4.06 12.38 23.23
CA GLU A 189 -4.33 13.64 23.92
C GLU A 189 -3.07 14.35 24.44
N GLY A 190 -1.91 13.69 24.42
CA GLY A 190 -0.66 14.30 24.92
C GLY A 190 -0.47 14.26 26.43
N GLN A 191 -1.20 13.40 27.13
CA GLN A 191 -1.04 13.20 28.57
C GLN A 191 0.15 12.31 28.92
N ILE A 192 0.61 11.49 27.97
CA ILE A 192 1.76 10.60 28.12
C ILE A 192 2.80 10.92 27.05
N ASP A 193 4.05 11.00 27.49
CA ASP A 193 5.20 11.11 26.63
C ASP A 193 5.53 9.77 25.97
N GLY A 194 5.95 9.85 24.72
CA GLY A 194 6.36 8.68 23.95
C GLY A 194 7.34 9.06 22.86
N PHE A 195 7.88 8.02 22.25
CA PHE A 195 8.78 8.12 21.11
C PHE A 195 8.14 7.44 19.92
N LEU A 196 8.24 8.04 18.75
CA LEU A 196 7.68 7.49 17.52
C LEU A 196 8.80 7.24 16.52
N LEU A 197 8.73 6.09 15.85
CA LEU A 197 9.60 5.79 14.71
C LEU A 197 9.32 6.82 13.61
N ARG A 198 10.39 7.35 13.05
CA ARG A 198 10.35 8.36 11.99
C ARG A 198 9.48 7.87 10.81
N PRO A 199 8.42 8.60 10.43
CA PRO A 199 7.70 8.32 9.20
C PRO A 199 8.57 8.70 8.00
N MET A 200 8.43 7.96 6.90
CA MET A 200 9.34 7.96 5.74
C MET A 200 9.69 9.34 5.15
N ASN A 201 8.81 10.34 5.32
CA ASN A 201 8.95 11.67 4.74
C ASN A 201 9.27 12.78 5.75
N CYS A 202 9.21 12.52 7.07
CA CYS A 202 9.47 13.58 8.05
C CYS A 202 10.97 13.83 8.14
N PRO A 203 11.46 15.06 7.92
CA PRO A 203 12.89 15.34 8.01
C PRO A 203 13.38 15.52 9.46
N HIS A 204 12.48 15.49 10.46
CA HIS A 204 12.75 15.90 11.85
C HIS A 204 13.36 17.30 11.95
N HIS A 205 12.93 18.21 11.08
CA HIS A 205 13.32 19.61 11.23
C HIS A 205 12.43 20.24 12.32
N ILE A 206 13.08 20.80 13.33
CA ILE A 206 12.50 21.64 14.37
C ILE A 206 12.71 23.09 13.95
#